data_AF-A0A534NUD6-F1
#
_entry.id   AF-A0A534NUD6-F1
#
_cell.length_a   1.000
_cell.length_b   1.000
_cell.length_c   1.000
_cell.angle_alpha   90.00
_cell.angle_beta   90.00
_cell.angle_gamma   90.00
#
_symmetry.space_group_name_H-M   'P 1'
#
loop_
_entity.id
_entity.type
_entity.pdbx_description
1 polymer ?
#
loop_
_entity_poly.entity_id
_entity_poly.type
_entity_poly.pdbx_seq_one_letter_code
_entity_poly.pdbx_strand_id
1 'polypeptide(L)'
;MRSTTFDGALKVEEGVSTSNLTSIATARIGPRPAPSDWAAVSMDCVARTRYEVLFCESLLEPHSALIDAIGDRKALLVTTPTVDRIHGAAIRAVLQKTNTVSTLVLNAREETKSMELVAAVCN
;
A
#
# COMPACT_ATOMS: atom_id res chain seq x y z
N MET A 1 32.01 2.56 -18.84
CA MET A 1 30.62 2.95 -18.52
C MET A 1 29.68 2.16 -19.41
N ARG A 2 29.02 1.11 -18.90
CA ARG A 2 28.02 0.36 -19.67
C ARG A 2 26.63 0.82 -19.24
N SER A 3 25.96 1.51 -20.15
CA SER A 3 24.55 1.88 -20.07
C SER A 3 23.70 0.62 -20.19
N THR A 4 22.84 0.34 -19.22
CA THR A 4 21.82 -0.72 -19.31
C THR A 4 20.50 -0.07 -19.65
N THR A 5 20.16 -0.02 -20.94
CA THR A 5 18.83 0.38 -21.39
C THR A 5 17.84 -0.73 -21.02
N PHE A 6 16.82 -0.38 -20.25
CA PHE A 6 15.73 -1.29 -19.86
C PHE A 6 14.69 -1.33 -20.99
N ASP A 7 14.41 -2.52 -21.51
CA ASP A 7 13.47 -2.76 -22.63
C ASP A 7 12.29 -3.59 -22.11
N GLY A 8 11.37 -2.93 -21.40
CA GLY A 8 10.14 -3.52 -20.88
C GLY A 8 8.92 -2.96 -21.61
N ALA A 9 8.00 -3.82 -22.05
CA ALA A 9 6.77 -3.42 -22.73
C ALA A 9 5.82 -2.69 -21.76
N LEU A 10 5.85 -1.35 -21.79
CA LEU A 10 4.93 -0.48 -21.05
C LEU A 10 3.62 -0.32 -21.85
N LYS A 11 2.51 -0.78 -21.30
CA LYS A 11 1.17 -0.38 -21.76
C LYS A 11 0.60 0.62 -20.77
N VAL A 12 0.42 1.87 -21.21
CA VAL A 12 -0.18 2.96 -20.44
C VAL A 12 -1.69 2.98 -20.75
N GLU A 13 -2.54 2.94 -19.72
CA GLU A 13 -3.98 3.22 -19.85
C GLU A 13 -4.27 4.57 -19.20
N GLU A 14 -4.99 5.44 -19.90
CA GLU A 14 -5.30 6.81 -19.48
C GLU A 14 -6.30 6.83 -18.31
N GLY A 15 -5.98 7.60 -17.26
CA GLY A 15 -6.80 7.70 -16.05
C GLY A 15 -8.02 8.62 -16.20
N VAL A 16 -9.12 8.26 -15.54
CA VAL A 16 -10.32 9.09 -15.41
C VAL A 16 -10.19 9.99 -14.18
N SER A 17 -10.38 11.29 -14.37
CA SER A 17 -10.34 12.30 -13.31
C SER A 17 -11.71 12.43 -12.63
N THR A 18 -11.74 12.33 -11.30
CA THR A 18 -12.85 12.79 -10.46
C THR A 18 -12.30 13.79 -9.44
N SER A 19 -13.15 14.72 -9.02
CA SER A 19 -12.81 16.11 -8.70
C SER A 19 -11.84 16.39 -7.55
N ASN A 20 -11.28 15.40 -6.84
CA ASN A 20 -10.25 15.64 -5.80
C ASN A 20 -9.17 14.54 -5.71
N LEU A 21 -9.12 13.59 -6.65
CA LEU A 21 -8.18 12.46 -6.60
C LEU A 21 -7.53 12.24 -7.97
N THR A 22 -6.20 12.32 -8.01
CA THR A 22 -5.42 11.95 -9.20
C THR A 22 -4.95 10.51 -9.05
N SER A 23 -5.53 9.61 -9.84
CA SER A 23 -5.05 8.22 -9.97
C SER A 23 -3.91 8.19 -10.99
N ILE A 24 -2.76 7.64 -10.61
CA ILE A 24 -1.65 7.42 -11.54
C ILE A 24 -1.71 5.98 -12.05
N ALA A 25 -1.49 5.79 -13.36
CA ALA A 25 -1.33 4.47 -13.96
C ALA A 25 -0.13 3.73 -13.33
N THR A 26 -0.42 2.73 -12.50
CA THR A 26 0.62 1.89 -11.89
C THR A 26 1.26 0.99 -12.94
N ALA A 27 2.59 1.04 -13.08
CA ALA A 27 3.32 0.15 -13.98
C ALA A 27 3.11 -1.31 -13.57
N ARG A 28 2.67 -2.16 -14.51
CA ARG A 28 2.58 -3.61 -14.30
C ARG A 28 4.00 -4.20 -14.32
N ILE A 29 4.56 -4.53 -13.16
CA ILE A 29 5.78 -5.35 -13.09
C ILE A 29 5.36 -6.81 -13.34
N GLY A 30 5.37 -7.22 -14.61
CA GLY A 30 5.26 -8.63 -14.98
C GLY A 30 6.58 -9.37 -14.76
N PRO A 31 6.57 -10.70 -14.59
CA PRO A 31 7.81 -11.48 -14.54
C PRO A 31 8.60 -11.31 -15.84
N ARG A 32 9.93 -11.21 -15.73
CA ARG A 32 10.85 -11.22 -16.88
C ARG A 32 10.61 -12.48 -17.71
N PRO A 33 10.55 -12.41 -19.06
CA PRO A 33 10.41 -13.61 -19.88
C PRO A 33 11.56 -14.57 -19.61
N ALA A 34 11.23 -15.87 -19.45
CA ALA A 34 12.22 -16.91 -19.24
C ALA A 34 13.11 -17.07 -20.49
N PRO A 35 14.39 -17.47 -20.34
CA PRO A 35 15.25 -17.83 -21.46
C PRO A 35 14.60 -18.90 -22.35
N SER A 36 14.86 -18.87 -23.66
CA SER A 36 14.26 -19.74 -24.68
C SER A 36 14.42 -21.24 -24.46
N ASP A 37 15.33 -21.63 -23.56
CA ASP A 37 15.80 -23.00 -23.40
C ASP A 37 15.19 -23.68 -22.15
N TRP A 38 14.29 -22.99 -21.44
CA TRP A 38 13.65 -23.49 -20.24
C TRP A 38 12.25 -24.01 -20.60
N ALA A 39 11.97 -25.28 -20.30
CA ALA A 39 10.61 -25.81 -20.35
C ALA A 39 9.72 -25.03 -19.37
N ALA A 40 8.95 -24.08 -19.91
CA ALA A 40 8.10 -23.21 -19.11
C ALA A 40 6.78 -23.92 -18.78
N VAL A 41 6.64 -24.37 -17.53
CA VAL A 41 5.31 -24.66 -16.97
C VAL A 41 4.69 -23.31 -16.62
N SER A 42 3.61 -22.94 -17.31
CA SER A 42 2.85 -21.74 -16.98
C SER A 42 2.15 -21.95 -15.65
N MET A 43 2.66 -21.33 -14.59
CA MET A 43 1.99 -21.24 -13.30
C MET A 43 1.17 -19.95 -13.30
N ASP A 44 -0.15 -20.05 -13.37
CA ASP A 44 -1.02 -18.88 -13.27
C ASP A 44 -1.11 -18.46 -11.80
N CYS A 45 -0.24 -17.53 -11.42
CA CYS A 45 -0.29 -16.92 -10.10
C CYS A 45 -1.56 -16.07 -9.99
N VAL A 46 -2.53 -16.54 -9.20
CA VAL A 46 -3.76 -15.80 -8.82
C VAL A 46 -3.45 -14.42 -8.20
N ALA A 47 -2.21 -14.20 -7.76
CA ALA A 47 -1.71 -12.96 -7.15
C ALA A 47 -1.56 -11.77 -8.12
N ARG A 48 -2.46 -11.59 -9.10
CA ARG A 48 -2.58 -10.33 -9.86
C ARG A 48 -3.31 -9.29 -9.00
N THR A 49 -2.70 -8.88 -7.90
CA THR A 49 -3.23 -7.80 -7.06
C THR A 49 -3.05 -6.47 -7.78
N ARG A 50 -4.17 -5.89 -8.22
CA ARG A 50 -4.23 -4.48 -8.61
C ARG A 50 -4.35 -3.65 -7.34
N TYR A 51 -3.53 -2.62 -7.21
CA TYR A 51 -3.64 -1.61 -6.18
C TYR A 51 -3.62 -0.22 -6.81
N GLU A 52 -4.27 0.72 -6.15
CA GLU A 52 -4.32 2.13 -6.56
C GLU A 52 -3.42 2.95 -5.65
N VAL A 53 -2.72 3.92 -6.23
CA VAL A 53 -1.96 4.93 -5.50
C VAL A 53 -2.67 6.25 -5.69
N LEU A 54 -3.19 6.80 -4.60
CA LEU A 54 -3.94 8.04 -4.59
C LEU A 54 -3.10 9.13 -3.91
N PHE A 55 -3.02 10.29 -4.56
CA PHE A 55 -2.46 11.49 -3.94
C PHE A 55 -3.60 12.26 -3.29
N CYS A 56 -3.41 12.62 -2.03
CA CYS A 56 -4.34 13.46 -1.27
C CYS A 56 -3.56 14.56 -0.57
N GLU A 57 -4.12 15.77 -0.56
CA GLU A 57 -3.53 16.90 0.16
C GLU A 57 -3.68 16.73 1.67
N SER A 58 -4.79 16.11 2.11
CA SER A 58 -5.08 15.84 3.51
C SER A 58 -5.77 14.49 3.70
N LEU A 59 -5.06 13.53 4.29
CA LEU A 59 -5.58 12.18 4.58
C LEU A 59 -6.51 12.16 5.81
N LEU A 60 -6.43 13.16 6.67
CA LEU A 60 -7.06 13.15 8.01
C LEU A 60 -8.31 14.05 8.10
N GLU A 61 -9.03 14.22 6.99
CA GLU A 61 -10.31 14.93 6.99
C GLU A 61 -11.50 14.00 7.26
N PRO A 62 -12.64 14.54 7.73
CA PRO A 62 -13.84 13.75 8.04
C PRO A 62 -14.47 12.98 6.85
N HIS A 63 -14.06 13.29 5.62
CA HIS A 63 -14.45 12.63 4.37
C HIS A 63 -13.21 12.31 3.54
N SER A 64 -12.27 11.57 4.12
CA SER A 64 -11.00 11.24 3.47
C SER A 64 -11.02 9.86 2.82
N ALA A 65 -10.12 9.69 1.86
CA ALA A 65 -9.85 8.40 1.21
C ALA A 65 -9.50 7.28 2.21
N LEU A 66 -9.02 7.62 3.43
CA LEU A 66 -8.80 6.64 4.49
C LEU A 66 -10.10 6.03 5.01
N ILE A 67 -11.13 6.85 5.22
CA ILE A 67 -12.44 6.37 5.68
C ILE A 67 -13.07 5.51 4.59
N ASP A 68 -13.06 5.99 3.34
CA ASP A 68 -13.62 5.25 2.20
C ASP A 68 -12.89 3.91 1.99
N ALA A 69 -11.57 3.91 2.14
CA ALA A 69 -10.77 2.71 2.05
C ALA A 69 -11.00 1.73 3.20
N ILE A 70 -11.45 2.16 4.38
CA ILE A 70 -11.78 1.23 5.48
C ILE A 70 -13.23 0.75 5.33
N GLY A 71 -14.16 1.67 5.08
CA GLY A 71 -15.60 1.44 5.09
C GLY A 71 -16.07 0.92 6.46
N ASP A 72 -17.00 -0.03 6.45
CA ASP A 72 -17.54 -0.65 7.67
C ASP A 72 -16.70 -1.85 8.19
N ARG A 73 -15.47 -2.00 7.69
CA ARG A 73 -14.64 -3.16 8.01
C ARG A 73 -13.88 -2.95 9.31
N LYS A 74 -13.63 -4.07 10.01
CA LYS A 74 -12.63 -4.11 11.09
C LYS A 74 -11.25 -3.89 10.51
N ALA A 75 -10.49 -2.99 11.11
CA ALA A 75 -9.14 -2.65 10.68
C ALA A 75 -8.18 -2.56 11.87
N LEU A 76 -6.90 -2.75 11.58
CA LEU A 76 -5.81 -2.53 12.53
C LEU A 76 -4.91 -1.43 11.97
N LEU A 77 -4.84 -0.31 12.68
CA LEU A 77 -3.86 0.73 12.42
C LEU A 77 -2.54 0.33 13.09
N VAL A 78 -1.54 -0.02 12.29
CA VAL A 78 -0.18 -0.24 12.76
C VAL A 78 0.65 1.01 12.48
N THR A 79 1.28 1.58 13.49
CA THR A 79 2.07 2.82 13.37
C THR A 79 3.31 2.80 14.26
N THR A 80 4.18 3.80 14.12
CA THR A 80 5.37 3.97 14.96
C THR A 80 5.12 5.00 16.08
N PRO A 81 5.87 4.94 17.21
CA PRO A 81 5.74 5.89 18.31
C PRO A 81 5.85 7.35 17.86
N THR A 82 6.74 7.63 16.91
CA THR A 82 6.94 8.99 16.39
C THR A 82 5.69 9.50 15.66
N VAL A 83 5.08 8.66 14.81
CA VAL A 83 3.87 9.03 14.07
C VAL A 83 2.66 9.11 15.00
N ASP A 84 2.49 8.18 15.94
CA ASP A 84 1.39 8.24 16.91
C ASP A 84 1.46 9.51 17.79
N ARG A 85 2.67 9.91 18.19
CA ARG A 85 2.86 11.13 18.97
C ARG A 85 2.46 12.40 18.22
N ILE A 86 2.69 12.46 16.91
CA ILE A 86 2.45 13.67 16.10
C ILE A 86 1.02 13.66 15.55
N HIS A 87 0.54 12.52 15.04
CA HIS A 87 -0.70 12.41 14.29
C HIS A 87 -1.74 11.51 14.94
N GLY A 88 -1.40 10.73 15.96
CA GLY A 88 -2.27 9.71 16.54
C GLY A 88 -3.58 10.25 17.09
N ALA A 89 -3.59 11.46 17.65
CA ALA A 89 -4.82 12.12 18.09
C ALA A 89 -5.76 12.44 16.90
N ALA A 90 -5.22 13.01 15.83
CA ALA A 90 -5.98 13.34 14.63
C ALA A 90 -6.48 12.08 13.90
N ILE A 91 -5.63 11.06 13.77
CA ILE A 91 -6.01 9.77 13.18
C ILE A 91 -7.16 9.13 13.97
N ARG A 92 -7.03 9.06 15.31
CA ARG A 92 -8.09 8.52 16.16
C ARG A 92 -9.39 9.30 16.05
N ALA A 93 -9.34 10.63 15.97
CA ALA A 93 -10.55 11.45 15.81
C ALA A 93 -11.29 11.17 14.49
N VAL A 94 -10.56 10.97 13.38
CA VAL A 94 -11.13 10.61 12.08
C VAL A 94 -11.75 9.21 12.12
N LEU A 95 -11.08 8.25 12.78
CA LEU A 95 -11.50 6.85 12.85
C LEU A 95 -12.53 6.57 13.95
N GLN A 96 -12.76 7.49 14.88
CA GLN A 96 -13.73 7.32 15.97
C GLN A 96 -15.15 7.06 15.45
N LYS A 97 -15.49 7.59 14.26
CA LYS A 97 -16.79 7.39 13.64
C LYS A 97 -17.04 5.95 13.20
N THR A 98 -15.99 5.17 12.91
CA THR A 98 -16.16 3.79 12.44
C THR A 98 -16.24 2.80 13.59
N ASN A 99 -15.69 3.09 14.79
CA ASN A 99 -15.63 2.16 15.94
C ASN A 99 -15.06 0.75 15.63
N THR A 100 -14.50 0.56 14.44
CA THR A 100 -14.02 -0.74 13.93
C THR A 100 -12.50 -0.83 13.87
N VAL A 101 -11.79 0.23 14.28
CA VAL A 101 -10.33 0.30 14.15
C VAL A 101 -9.63 0.18 15.50
N SER A 102 -8.79 -0.83 15.63
CA SER A 102 -7.82 -0.97 16.73
C SER A 102 -6.49 -0.31 16.35
N THR A 103 -5.70 0.12 17.33
CA THR A 103 -4.38 0.72 17.09
C THR A 103 -3.29 -0.08 17.77
N LEU A 104 -2.21 -0.38 17.04
CA LEU A 104 -1.00 -1.01 17.51
C LEU A 104 0.19 -0.10 17.21
N VAL A 105 0.88 0.35 18.25
CA VAL A 105 2.09 1.19 18.12
C VAL A 105 3.32 0.30 18.30
N LEU A 106 4.10 0.16 17.23
CA LEU A 106 5.31 -0.68 17.20
C LEU A 106 6.54 0.18 17.06
N ASN A 107 7.54 -0.06 17.92
CA ASN A 107 8.87 0.53 17.74
C ASN A 107 9.63 -0.18 16.61
N ALA A 108 9.16 0.05 15.38
CA ALA A 108 9.78 -0.43 14.17
C ALA A 108 10.91 0.51 13.75
N ARG A 109 12.12 -0.03 13.74
CA ARG A 109 13.34 0.58 13.20
C ARG A 109 13.92 -0.38 12.19
N GLU A 110 14.83 0.10 11.34
CA GLU A 110 15.48 -0.80 10.38
C GLU A 110 16.26 -1.91 11.10
N GLU A 111 16.92 -1.58 12.23
CA GLU A 111 17.64 -2.59 13.03
C GLU A 111 16.72 -3.62 13.69
N THR A 112 15.44 -3.28 13.90
CA THR A 112 14.44 -4.16 14.54
C THR A 112 13.47 -4.78 13.55
N LYS A 113 13.71 -4.62 12.25
CA LYS A 113 12.88 -5.15 11.18
C LYS A 113 13.13 -6.65 11.00
N SER A 114 12.49 -7.43 11.84
CA SER A 114 12.68 -8.87 11.92
C SER A 114 11.35 -9.64 11.95
N MET A 115 11.42 -10.96 11.84
CA MET A 115 10.23 -11.82 11.91
C MET A 115 9.60 -11.83 13.31
N GLU A 116 10.38 -11.59 14.35
CA GLU A 116 9.88 -11.40 15.71
C GLU A 116 8.97 -10.17 15.80
N LEU A 117 9.32 -9.08 15.10
CA LEU A 117 8.47 -7.89 15.03
C LEU A 117 7.19 -8.16 14.24
N VAL A 118 7.25 -8.99 13.19
CA VAL A 118 6.06 -9.43 12.46
C VAL A 118 5.13 -10.26 13.36
N ALA A 119 5.68 -11.16 14.17
CA ALA A 119 4.90 -11.96 15.12
C ALA A 119 4.15 -11.07 16.13
N ALA A 120 4.72 -9.93 16.53
CA ALA A 120 4.05 -8.96 17.38
C ALA A 120 2.82 -8.30 16.73
N VAL A 121 2.65 -8.39 15.40
CA VAL A 121 1.43 -7.95 14.70
C VAL A 121 0.38 -9.04 14.64
N CYS A 122 0.82 -10.31 14.56
CA CYS A 122 -0.06 -11.46 14.34
C CYS A 122 -0.67 -12.03 15.62
N ASN A 123 -0.06 -11.75 16.78
CA ASN A 123 -0.48 -12.21 18.09
C ASN A 123 -1.39 -11.20 18.79
#